data_AF-A0A7V3D6U1-F1
#
_entry.id   AF-A0A7V3D6U1-F1
#
_cell.length_a   1.000
_cell.length_b   1.000
_cell.length_c   1.000
_cell.angle_alpha   90.00
_cell.angle_beta   90.00
_cell.angle_gamma   90.00
#
_symmetry.space_group_name_H-M   'P 1'
#
loop_
_entity.id
_entity.type
_entity.pdbx_description
1 polymer ?
#
loop_
_entity_poly.entity_id
_entity_poly.type
_entity_poly.pdbx_seq_one_letter_code
_entity_poly.pdbx_strand_id
1 'polypeptide(L)'
;MSDRLHIHTIVSQPFEENTYILWLSSRRDCLVVDPGLEPDRIVEFLQDQDLSVAAILNTHGHADHIGGNETLKASFPSAPLIIGSGDAHMLTDADANLSALYGLPIFSP
;
A
#
# COMPACT_ATOMS: atom_id res chain seq x y z
N MET A 1 2.05 -31.06 -1.61
CA MET A 1 1.44 -30.21 -0.56
C MET A 1 1.17 -28.86 -1.19
N SER A 2 -0.01 -28.26 -0.95
CA SER A 2 -0.33 -26.93 -1.49
C SER A 2 0.49 -25.87 -0.72
N ASP A 3 1.02 -24.89 -1.44
CA ASP A 3 1.79 -23.80 -0.85
C ASP A 3 0.88 -22.91 0.01
N ARG A 4 1.33 -22.56 1.22
CA ARG A 4 0.49 -21.84 2.18
C ARG A 4 0.60 -20.33 1.96
N LEU A 5 -0.55 -19.69 1.76
CA LEU A 5 -0.71 -18.24 1.77
C LEU A 5 -0.69 -17.69 3.20
N HIS A 6 0.09 -16.63 3.39
CA HIS A 6 0.10 -15.81 4.59
C HIS A 6 -0.51 -14.45 4.28
N ILE A 7 -1.22 -13.89 5.26
CA ILE A 7 -1.78 -12.55 5.22
C ILE A 7 -1.42 -11.89 6.55
N HIS A 8 -0.73 -10.76 6.47
CA HIS A 8 -0.49 -9.88 7.61
C HIS A 8 -1.27 -8.58 7.41
N THR A 9 -1.79 -8.03 8.50
CA THR A 9 -2.54 -6.78 8.49
C THR A 9 -1.85 -5.76 9.38
N ILE A 10 -1.62 -4.58 8.83
CA ILE A 10 -1.18 -3.40 9.58
C ILE A 10 -2.36 -2.44 9.60
N VAL A 11 -2.80 -2.08 10.79
CA VAL A 11 -3.90 -1.12 10.98
C VAL A 11 -3.30 0.26 11.20
N SER A 12 -3.60 1.20 10.31
CA SER A 12 -3.10 2.58 10.33
C SER A 12 -4.07 3.55 11.00
N GLN A 13 -3.52 4.44 11.81
CA GLN A 13 -4.26 5.56 12.41
C GLN A 13 -4.22 6.80 11.49
N PRO A 14 -5.23 7.70 11.55
CA PRO A 14 -6.37 7.72 12.47
C PRO A 14 -7.63 7.00 11.96
N PHE A 15 -7.64 6.49 10.73
CA PHE A 15 -8.85 5.95 10.10
C PHE A 15 -9.09 4.45 10.33
N GLU A 16 -8.17 3.79 11.04
CA GLU A 16 -8.17 2.33 11.22
C GLU A 16 -8.17 1.59 9.87
N GLU A 17 -7.50 2.19 8.88
CA GLU A 17 -7.28 1.61 7.55
C GLU A 17 -6.43 0.35 7.65
N ASN A 18 -6.68 -0.64 6.80
CA ASN A 18 -6.01 -1.93 6.83
C ASN A 18 -5.14 -2.14 5.60
N THR A 19 -3.83 -1.94 5.75
CA THR A 19 -2.86 -2.45 4.79
C THR A 19 -2.74 -3.97 4.93
N TYR A 20 -2.82 -4.69 3.81
CA TYR A 20 -2.58 -6.14 3.78
C TYR A 20 -1.28 -6.49 3.07
N ILE A 21 -0.51 -7.40 3.66
CA ILE A 21 0.71 -7.95 3.06
C ILE A 21 0.50 -9.45 2.84
N LEU A 22 0.57 -9.90 1.59
CA LEU A 22 0.28 -11.27 1.19
C LEU A 22 1.51 -11.92 0.56
N TRP A 23 1.88 -13.12 1.04
CA TRP A 23 2.97 -13.90 0.45
C TRP A 23 2.73 -15.40 0.59
N LEU A 24 3.38 -16.18 -0.26
CA LEU A 24 3.36 -17.65 -0.18
C LEU A 24 4.58 -18.16 0.58
N SER A 25 4.44 -19.29 1.30
CA SER A 25 5.52 -19.85 2.12
C SER A 25 6.76 -20.24 1.32
N SER A 26 6.59 -20.64 0.06
CA SER A 26 7.72 -21.01 -0.81
C SER A 26 8.41 -19.83 -1.50
N ARG A 27 7.90 -18.60 -1.33
CA ARG A 27 8.30 -17.41 -2.05
C ARG A 27 8.69 -16.27 -1.09
N ARG A 28 9.55 -15.39 -1.58
CA ARG A 28 9.93 -14.15 -0.88
C ARG A 28 9.21 -12.93 -1.40
N ASP A 29 8.62 -13.03 -2.58
CA ASP A 29 7.87 -11.91 -3.12
C ASP A 29 6.47 -11.83 -2.53
N CYS A 30 6.01 -10.60 -2.32
CA CYS A 30 4.76 -10.29 -1.67
C CYS A 30 3.98 -9.22 -2.43
N LEU A 31 2.69 -9.16 -2.15
CA LEU A 31 1.81 -8.07 -2.54
C LEU A 31 1.56 -7.19 -1.32
N VAL A 32 1.64 -5.88 -1.50
CA VAL A 32 1.18 -4.89 -0.51
C VAL A 32 -0.11 -4.29 -1.06
N VAL A 33 -1.20 -4.39 -0.31
CA VAL A 33 -2.51 -3.86 -0.68
C VAL A 33 -2.84 -2.70 0.24
N ASP A 34 -3.23 -1.58 -0.35
CA ASP A 34 -3.64 -0.33 0.31
C ASP A 34 -2.63 0.17 1.36
N PRO A 35 -1.45 0.67 0.94
CA PRO A 35 -0.52 1.28 1.87
C PRO A 35 -1.10 2.47 2.64
N GLY A 36 -1.29 2.26 3.93
CA GLY A 36 -1.90 3.19 4.86
C GLY A 36 -1.02 4.39 5.21
N LEU A 37 -1.50 5.19 6.17
CA LEU A 37 -0.84 6.42 6.64
C LEU A 37 0.36 6.19 7.56
N GLU A 38 0.71 4.94 7.87
CA GLU A 38 1.91 4.59 8.66
C GLU A 38 2.88 3.70 7.86
N PRO A 39 3.41 4.17 6.71
CA PRO A 39 4.16 3.32 5.79
C PRO A 39 5.48 2.77 6.35
N ASP A 40 6.08 3.44 7.34
CA ASP A 40 7.30 2.95 7.99
C ASP A 40 7.07 1.58 8.63
N ARG A 41 5.89 1.35 9.23
CA ARG A 41 5.53 0.04 9.80
C ARG A 41 5.43 -1.05 8.74
N ILE A 42 5.02 -0.69 7.52
CA ILE A 42 4.96 -1.60 6.37
C ILE A 42 6.39 -1.98 5.96
N VAL A 43 7.26 -0.98 5.80
CA VAL A 43 8.66 -1.18 5.40
C VAL A 43 9.42 -2.03 6.43
N GLU A 44 9.26 -1.72 7.72
CA GLU A 44 9.87 -2.49 8.82
C GLU A 44 9.43 -3.96 8.78
N PHE A 45 8.13 -4.23 8.65
CA PHE A 45 7.63 -5.60 8.55
C PHE A 45 8.22 -6.35 7.34
N LEU A 46 8.26 -5.71 6.17
CA LEU A 46 8.79 -6.31 4.95
C LEU A 46 10.28 -6.67 5.10
N GLN A 47 11.06 -5.80 5.77
CA GLN A 47 12.47 -6.04 6.06
C GLN A 47 12.65 -7.18 7.06
N ASP A 48 11.90 -7.19 8.16
CA ASP A 48 11.97 -8.23 9.20
C ASP A 48 11.61 -9.62 8.67
N GLN A 49 10.70 -9.70 7.70
CA GLN A 49 10.30 -10.96 7.07
C GLN A 49 11.18 -11.37 5.87
N ASP A 50 12.15 -10.53 5.48
CA ASP A 50 12.97 -10.72 4.27
C ASP A 50 12.09 -10.91 3.01
N LEU A 51 11.10 -10.01 2.85
CA LEU A 51 10.16 -10.00 1.72
C LEU A 51 10.51 -8.93 0.69
N SER A 52 10.27 -9.23 -0.58
CA SER A 52 10.42 -8.30 -1.70
C SER A 52 9.04 -7.92 -2.26
N VAL A 53 8.79 -6.65 -2.53
CA VAL A 53 7.49 -6.21 -3.05
C VAL A 53 7.40 -6.49 -4.56
N ALA A 54 6.52 -7.40 -4.96
CA ALA A 54 6.24 -7.69 -6.37
C ALA A 54 5.29 -6.68 -6.99
N ALA A 55 4.35 -6.13 -6.22
CA ALA A 55 3.44 -5.07 -6.62
C ALA A 55 2.83 -4.38 -5.40
N ILE A 56 2.50 -3.11 -5.58
CA ILE A 56 1.68 -2.32 -4.66
C ILE A 56 0.30 -2.18 -5.33
N LEU A 57 -0.75 -2.60 -4.66
CA LEU A 57 -2.11 -2.61 -5.19
C LEU A 57 -2.97 -1.64 -4.37
N ASN A 58 -3.65 -0.72 -5.03
CA ASN A 58 -4.71 0.08 -4.40
C ASN A 58 -6.07 -0.47 -4.83
N THR A 59 -6.94 -0.77 -3.87
CA THR A 59 -8.32 -1.17 -4.11
C THR A 59 -9.13 -0.02 -4.72
N HIS A 60 -8.85 1.20 -4.26
CA HIS A 60 -9.38 2.48 -4.75
C HIS A 60 -8.44 3.61 -4.31
N GLY A 61 -8.75 4.85 -4.67
CA GLY A 61 -7.83 5.98 -4.52
C GLY A 61 -8.07 6.91 -3.33
N HIS A 62 -8.75 6.50 -2.25
CA HIS A 62 -8.88 7.38 -1.08
C HIS A 62 -7.55 7.56 -0.36
N ALA A 63 -7.37 8.75 0.24
CA ALA A 63 -6.13 9.21 0.87
C ALA A 63 -5.54 8.24 1.91
N ASP A 64 -6.39 7.62 2.71
CA ASP A 64 -6.00 6.65 3.74
C ASP A 64 -5.46 5.35 3.16
N HIS A 65 -5.84 4.96 1.94
CA HIS A 65 -5.36 3.74 1.25
C HIS A 65 -4.16 3.96 0.32
N ILE A 66 -3.87 5.21 -0.04
CA ILE A 66 -2.75 5.58 -0.94
C ILE A 66 -1.61 6.30 -0.20
N GLY A 67 -1.81 6.66 1.07
CA GLY A 67 -0.90 7.51 1.84
C GLY A 67 0.52 6.96 1.95
N GLY A 68 0.69 5.64 1.90
CA GLY A 68 1.99 4.97 1.94
C GLY A 68 2.65 4.75 0.58
N ASN A 69 1.96 5.03 -0.53
CA ASN A 69 2.44 4.68 -1.88
C ASN A 69 3.80 5.30 -2.21
N GLU A 70 4.01 6.58 -1.87
CA GLU A 70 5.29 7.27 -2.12
C GLU A 70 6.45 6.59 -1.39
N THR A 71 6.28 6.29 -0.10
CA THR A 71 7.29 5.61 0.71
C THR A 71 7.60 4.22 0.14
N LEU A 72 6.60 3.39 -0.17
CA LEU A 72 6.86 2.08 -0.76
C LEU A 72 7.50 2.19 -2.15
N LYS A 73 7.13 3.16 -2.98
CA LYS A 73 7.79 3.38 -4.27
C LYS A 73 9.23 3.84 -4.11
N ALA A 74 9.56 4.61 -3.07
CA ALA A 74 10.94 4.99 -2.77
C ALA A 74 11.76 3.78 -2.27
N SER A 75 11.19 2.94 -1.41
CA SER A 75 11.85 1.73 -0.89
C SER A 75 11.96 0.60 -1.91
N PHE A 76 10.96 0.47 -2.80
CA PHE A 76 10.83 -0.60 -3.79
C PHE A 76 10.58 -0.02 -5.19
N PRO A 77 11.57 0.67 -5.79
CA PRO A 77 11.37 1.43 -7.03
C PRO A 77 10.94 0.58 -8.24
N SER A 78 11.31 -0.69 -8.26
CA SER A 78 10.92 -1.64 -9.31
C SER A 78 9.49 -2.17 -9.17
N ALA A 79 8.88 -2.06 -8.00
CA ALA A 79 7.53 -2.54 -7.79
C ALA A 79 6.54 -1.67 -8.58
N PRO A 80 5.67 -2.25 -9.43
CA PRO A 80 4.58 -1.51 -10.05
C PRO A 80 3.58 -1.08 -8.98
N LEU A 81 3.10 0.16 -9.10
CA LEU A 81 1.93 0.66 -8.39
C LEU A 81 0.71 0.48 -9.32
N ILE A 82 -0.32 -0.18 -8.83
CA ILE A 82 -1.48 -0.60 -9.64
C ILE A 82 -2.76 -0.15 -8.96
N ILE A 83 -3.61 0.51 -9.73
CA ILE A 83 -4.97 0.91 -9.35
C ILE A 83 -5.94 0.64 -10.51
N GLY A 84 -7.23 0.51 -10.22
CA GLY A 84 -8.27 0.47 -11.25
C GLY A 84 -8.28 1.76 -12.09
N SER A 85 -8.46 1.64 -13.40
CA SER A 85 -8.41 2.79 -14.31
C SER A 85 -9.51 3.84 -14.06
N GLY A 86 -10.63 3.45 -13.44
CA GLY A 86 -11.69 4.38 -13.01
C GLY A 86 -11.24 5.31 -11.87
N ASP A 87 -10.33 4.83 -11.02
CA ASP A 87 -9.90 5.55 -9.81
C ASP A 87 -8.51 6.17 -9.99
N ALA A 88 -7.85 5.95 -11.13
CA ALA A 88 -6.50 6.46 -11.39
C ALA A 88 -6.37 7.98 -11.24
N HIS A 89 -7.45 8.73 -11.51
CA HIS A 89 -7.47 10.18 -11.33
C HIS A 89 -7.33 10.60 -9.85
N MET A 90 -7.79 9.77 -8.91
CA MET A 90 -7.71 10.04 -7.47
C MET A 90 -6.26 10.03 -6.96
N LEU A 91 -5.34 9.32 -7.63
CA LEU A 91 -3.93 9.32 -7.25
C LEU A 91 -3.32 10.72 -7.25
N THR A 92 -3.80 11.61 -8.12
CA THR A 92 -3.20 12.94 -8.33
C THR A 92 -4.16 14.11 -8.11
N ASP A 93 -5.40 13.82 -7.68
CA ASP A 93 -6.42 14.82 -7.38
C ASP A 93 -6.81 14.73 -5.90
N ALA A 94 -6.39 15.74 -5.13
CA ALA A 94 -6.57 15.80 -3.68
C ALA A 94 -8.04 15.97 -3.24
N ASP A 95 -8.90 16.53 -4.10
CA ASP A 95 -10.33 16.62 -3.83
C ASP A 95 -10.97 15.25 -4.09
N ALA A 96 -10.58 14.57 -5.18
CA ALA A 96 -11.10 13.25 -5.53
C ALA A 96 -10.67 12.16 -4.54
N ASN A 97 -9.43 12.20 -4.02
CA ASN A 97 -8.97 11.27 -2.98
C ASN A 97 -9.37 11.67 -1.55
N LEU A 98 -10.14 12.75 -1.38
CA LEU A 98 -10.63 13.26 -0.09
C LEU A 98 -9.55 13.83 0.85
N SER A 99 -8.27 13.84 0.47
CA SER A 99 -7.19 14.37 1.32
C SER A 99 -7.32 15.88 1.56
N ALA A 100 -7.86 16.63 0.60
CA ALA A 100 -8.11 18.06 0.73
C ALA A 100 -9.09 18.39 1.86
N LEU A 101 -10.08 17.52 2.13
CA LEU A 101 -11.06 17.69 3.21
C LEU A 101 -10.39 17.74 4.60
N TYR A 102 -9.26 17.06 4.74
CA TYR A 102 -8.49 16.99 5.98
C TYR A 102 -7.36 18.04 6.05
N GLY A 103 -7.26 18.92 5.05
CA GLY A 103 -6.24 19.98 5.00
C GLY A 103 -4.82 19.47 4.76
N LEU A 104 -4.67 18.21 4.37
CA LEU A 104 -3.40 17.53 4.11
C LEU A 104 -3.45 16.89 2.73
N PRO A 105 -3.20 17.64 1.65
CA PRO A 105 -3.28 17.09 0.30
C PRO A 105 -2.24 15.99 0.10
N ILE A 106 -2.68 14.83 -0.36
CA ILE A 106 -1.86 13.66 -0.67
C ILE A 106 -1.86 13.43 -2.18
N PHE A 107 -0.69 13.14 -2.73
CA PHE A 107 -0.48 12.75 -4.13
C PHE A 107 0.34 11.46 -4.17
N SER A 108 -0.12 10.50 -4.95
CA SER A 108 0.56 9.23 -5.17
C SER A 108 1.39 9.30 -6.47
N PRO A 109 2.60 8.69 -6.49
CA PRO A 109 3.50 8.66 -7.66
C PRO A 109 2.99 7.79 -8.82
#